data_AF-A0AAP9SWZ8-F1
#
_entry.id   AF-A0AAP9SWZ8-F1
#
_cell.length_a   1.000
_cell.length_b   1.000
_cell.length_c   1.000
_cell.angle_alpha   90.00
_cell.angle_beta   90.00
_cell.angle_gamma   90.00
#
_symmetry.space_group_name_H-M   'P 1'
#
loop_
_entity.id
_entity.type
_entity.pdbx_description
1 polymer ?
#
loop_
_entity_poly.entity_id
_entity_poly.type
_entity_poly.pdbx_seq_one_letter_code
_entity_poly.pdbx_strand_id
1 'polypeptide(L)'
;MIKKNIINRKTDMKKVKINLFLFLFFSIILEACSDDYATYNNEPTKNVTTRNVKSKEQYMERFAEILSKAVFEEQSVRHFLKEEALKKIDNGYNIFYPIAKDGQINNCSFRGILIKYAKDKEEIENIEANVPLLNIHIPEYGNLLIKDMDDGDFEVPVLLDRTLYYNGVIVDTIAANEIPGFNLFVVCESASIRKKHIQTRNLSAYPLNENYEFVDQSFDPTYSERTAGVTRASAYEELSEKYKDEGYVPIKDIDPLLVAAYNKSSQKPRATRSLIYYGLNSISETPKEIRPDIKDCIFRFKIAADAFSRLEDIATGQNKPLFYDKVQQKKGSLSREEVLGRILTGRAFCFLFRIEGSVNGNNVISEGMKIYVTPEKLFNLKINEHRRHKTMFRRTKYTYTIDRNGIKSKWFYPLDYGHDTRLNEWNIAKDPINKKVVVYLINPDEGTTAKITETYSLTYISNKGIDGSISAPIIKGITLGINGKLDNTTTTQKTVTTEYSITQSNERIDEFYFDFFNDYPIESVLSNNEYVIPIRKGKGIIETSILPISNSFFTFKRFKR
;
A
#
# COMPACT_ATOMS: atom_id res chain seq x y z
N MET A 1 -63.16 -3.60 34.44
CA MET A 1 -63.34 -2.16 34.14
C MET A 1 -62.24 -1.38 34.84
N ILE A 2 -61.08 -1.23 34.18
CA ILE A 2 -59.90 -0.55 34.73
C ILE A 2 -59.34 0.35 33.62
N LYS A 3 -59.30 1.66 33.92
CA LYS A 3 -58.99 2.77 33.01
C LYS A 3 -57.53 2.73 32.56
N LYS A 4 -57.32 2.82 31.23
CA LYS A 4 -56.05 3.17 30.58
C LYS A 4 -55.81 4.68 30.72
N ASN A 5 -54.67 5.07 31.31
CA ASN A 5 -54.17 6.43 31.24
C ASN A 5 -53.12 6.53 30.13
N ILE A 6 -53.42 7.39 29.15
CA ILE A 6 -52.57 7.83 28.06
C ILE A 6 -51.74 9.01 28.58
N ILE A 7 -50.41 8.94 28.47
CA ILE A 7 -49.51 10.07 28.71
C ILE A 7 -48.95 10.51 27.36
N ASN A 8 -49.44 11.65 26.88
CA ASN A 8 -48.82 12.45 25.83
C ASN A 8 -47.68 13.27 26.45
N ARG A 9 -46.48 13.21 25.87
CA ARG A 9 -45.46 14.26 26.02
C ARG A 9 -44.96 14.67 24.63
N LYS A 10 -45.40 15.86 24.20
CA LYS A 10 -44.74 16.69 23.22
C LYS A 10 -43.45 17.24 23.85
N THR A 11 -42.35 17.21 23.10
CA THR A 11 -41.19 18.04 23.41
C THR A 11 -40.63 18.61 22.11
N ASP A 12 -40.60 19.95 22.08
CA ASP A 12 -40.11 20.81 21.01
C ASP A 12 -38.62 20.59 20.71
N MET A 13 -38.26 20.52 19.43
CA MET A 13 -36.88 20.69 18.97
C MET A 13 -36.73 22.02 18.23
N LYS A 14 -35.99 22.93 18.88
CA LYS A 14 -35.56 24.23 18.36
C LYS A 14 -34.63 24.05 17.16
N LYS A 15 -34.93 24.76 16.08
CA LYS A 15 -34.01 25.02 14.97
C LYS A 15 -32.88 25.94 15.46
N VAL A 16 -31.63 25.52 15.28
CA VAL A 16 -30.46 26.39 15.44
C VAL A 16 -29.61 26.29 14.17
N LYS A 17 -29.54 27.42 13.46
CA LYS A 17 -28.59 27.69 12.39
C LYS A 17 -27.21 27.90 13.03
N ILE A 18 -26.17 27.27 12.51
CA ILE A 18 -24.78 27.64 12.82
C ILE A 18 -24.09 27.94 11.49
N ASN A 19 -23.81 29.23 11.31
CA ASN A 19 -22.93 29.74 10.28
C ASN A 19 -21.48 29.57 10.73
N LEU A 20 -20.71 29.04 9.79
CA LEU A 20 -19.29 29.19 9.53
C LEU A 20 -18.70 30.53 10.02
N PHE A 21 -17.68 30.48 10.88
CA PHE A 21 -16.60 31.49 10.93
C PHE A 21 -15.42 30.98 11.78
N LEU A 22 -14.23 30.84 11.19
CA LEU A 22 -12.98 31.21 11.87
C LEU A 22 -11.83 31.41 10.86
N PHE A 23 -11.48 32.70 10.70
CA PHE A 23 -10.14 33.29 10.59
C PHE A 23 -9.17 32.82 9.50
N LEU A 24 -9.13 33.62 8.44
CA LEU A 24 -8.02 34.51 8.05
C LEU A 24 -6.67 34.31 8.80
N PHE A 25 -5.65 33.84 8.10
CA PHE A 25 -4.30 34.42 8.14
C PHE A 25 -3.50 34.08 6.87
N PHE A 26 -2.86 35.12 6.34
CA PHE A 26 -1.85 35.17 5.27
C PHE A 26 -2.28 34.92 3.82
N SER A 27 -2.68 36.03 3.18
CA SER A 27 -2.59 36.26 1.75
C SER A 27 -1.15 36.56 1.30
N ILE A 28 -0.96 36.39 -0.02
CA ILE A 28 0.08 36.96 -0.90
C ILE A 28 1.38 36.16 -1.00
N ILE A 29 1.48 35.34 -2.05
CA ILE A 29 2.51 35.54 -3.09
C ILE A 29 1.81 35.40 -4.45
N LEU A 30 1.66 36.54 -5.13
CA LEU A 30 1.35 36.64 -6.55
C LEU A 30 2.63 36.39 -7.36
N GLU A 31 2.42 35.93 -8.58
CA GLU A 31 3.40 35.88 -9.67
C GLU A 31 4.25 37.15 -9.77
N ALA A 32 5.55 36.96 -10.01
CA ALA A 32 6.39 37.95 -10.65
C ALA A 32 7.17 37.25 -11.77
N CYS A 33 6.65 37.41 -12.99
CA CYS A 33 7.49 37.46 -14.18
C CYS A 33 8.35 38.73 -14.06
N SER A 34 9.67 38.56 -14.06
CA SER A 34 10.61 39.64 -14.34
C SER A 34 11.73 39.07 -15.20
N ASP A 35 11.58 39.22 -16.52
CA ASP A 35 12.74 39.25 -17.41
C ASP A 35 13.30 40.68 -17.33
N ASP A 36 14.50 40.82 -16.76
CA ASP A 36 15.30 42.03 -16.87
C ASP A 36 16.59 41.73 -17.63
N TYR A 37 16.75 42.49 -18.71
CA TYR A 37 17.82 42.48 -19.69
C TYR A 37 19.16 42.95 -19.10
N ALA A 38 20.25 42.38 -19.62
CA ALA A 38 21.54 43.06 -19.71
C ALA A 38 21.90 43.34 -21.18
N THR A 39 22.09 44.63 -21.44
CA THR A 39 22.48 45.41 -22.64
C THR A 39 23.91 45.12 -23.13
N TYR A 40 24.44 45.44 -24.33
CA TYR A 40 24.11 46.23 -25.54
C TYR A 40 25.05 45.68 -26.67
N ASN A 41 24.70 45.61 -27.97
CA ASN A 41 24.95 46.68 -28.96
C ASN A 41 24.43 46.32 -30.38
N ASN A 42 23.75 47.32 -30.98
CA ASN A 42 23.65 47.75 -32.38
C ASN A 42 22.75 47.03 -33.43
N GLU A 43 21.72 47.79 -33.84
CA GLU A 43 20.70 47.70 -34.92
C GLU A 43 21.19 47.45 -36.38
N PRO A 44 20.31 47.34 -37.42
CA PRO A 44 18.87 47.02 -37.45
C PRO A 44 18.43 45.91 -38.47
N THR A 45 17.27 45.32 -38.17
CA THR A 45 16.22 44.77 -39.08
C THR A 45 16.58 43.82 -40.24
N LYS A 46 16.15 42.55 -40.11
CA LYS A 46 15.37 41.87 -41.15
C LYS A 46 14.10 41.29 -40.53
N ASN A 47 12.95 41.64 -41.12
CA ASN A 47 11.63 41.15 -40.75
C ASN A 47 11.62 39.62 -40.67
N VAL A 48 11.46 39.07 -39.47
CA VAL A 48 11.09 37.67 -39.29
C VAL A 48 9.64 37.67 -38.83
N THR A 49 8.78 37.19 -39.73
CA THR A 49 7.39 36.83 -39.47
C THR A 49 7.31 35.99 -38.19
N THR A 50 6.70 36.53 -37.14
CA THR A 50 6.38 35.79 -35.92
C THR A 50 5.42 34.66 -36.27
N ARG A 51 5.95 33.44 -36.46
CA ARG A 51 5.15 32.22 -36.39
C ARG A 51 4.60 32.15 -34.96
N ASN A 52 3.28 32.25 -34.82
CA ASN A 52 2.58 31.83 -33.60
C ASN A 52 2.92 30.36 -33.36
N VAL A 53 3.91 30.06 -32.53
CA VAL A 53 4.22 28.70 -32.09
C VAL A 53 3.12 28.34 -31.10
N LYS A 54 2.19 27.49 -31.53
CA LYS A 54 1.19 26.93 -30.61
C LYS A 54 1.89 26.11 -29.53
N SER A 55 1.44 26.25 -28.28
CA SER A 55 1.95 25.41 -27.19
C SER A 55 1.43 23.97 -27.34
N LYS A 56 2.07 23.03 -26.64
CA LYS A 56 1.70 21.61 -26.68
C LYS A 56 0.25 21.39 -26.21
N GLU A 57 -0.16 22.14 -25.20
CA GLU A 57 -1.50 22.14 -24.62
C GLU A 57 -2.54 22.52 -25.67
N GLN A 58 -2.26 23.54 -26.49
CA GLN A 58 -3.16 23.94 -27.59
C GLN A 58 -3.33 22.83 -28.64
N TYR A 59 -2.32 22.00 -28.89
CA TYR A 59 -2.48 20.85 -29.77
C TYR A 59 -3.33 19.73 -29.13
N MET A 60 -3.22 19.52 -27.82
CA MET A 60 -4.06 18.58 -27.09
C MET A 60 -5.52 19.04 -27.02
N GLU A 61 -5.77 20.34 -26.82
CA GLU A 61 -7.11 20.95 -26.87
C GLU A 61 -7.76 20.72 -28.23
N ARG A 62 -7.02 21.01 -29.33
CA ARG A 62 -7.52 20.77 -30.69
C ARG A 62 -7.79 19.30 -30.96
N PHE A 63 -6.95 18.40 -30.44
CA PHE A 63 -7.20 16.96 -30.55
C PHE A 63 -8.46 16.55 -29.78
N ALA A 64 -8.66 17.03 -28.55
CA ALA A 64 -9.85 16.74 -27.75
C ALA A 64 -11.13 17.22 -28.44
N GLU A 65 -11.11 18.41 -29.04
CA GLU A 65 -12.21 18.94 -29.83
C GLU A 65 -12.53 18.03 -31.03
N ILE A 66 -11.53 17.67 -31.83
CA ILE A 66 -11.70 16.81 -33.01
C ILE A 66 -12.21 15.42 -32.61
N LEU A 67 -11.62 14.82 -31.58
CA LEU A 67 -12.02 13.51 -31.07
C LEU A 67 -13.47 13.54 -30.58
N SER A 68 -13.89 14.61 -29.89
CA SER A 68 -15.26 14.72 -29.38
C SER A 68 -16.33 14.81 -30.47
N LYS A 69 -16.01 15.43 -31.62
CA LYS A 69 -16.88 15.43 -32.81
C LYS A 69 -16.98 14.03 -33.41
N ALA A 70 -15.84 13.36 -33.59
CA ALA A 70 -15.79 12.01 -34.14
C ALA A 70 -16.52 11.00 -33.25
N VAL A 71 -16.33 11.06 -31.93
CA VAL A 71 -17.00 10.20 -30.95
C VAL A 71 -18.51 10.42 -30.94
N PHE A 72 -18.96 11.67 -31.06
CA PHE A 72 -20.40 12.00 -31.09
C PHE A 72 -21.07 11.46 -32.37
N GLU A 73 -20.51 11.79 -33.54
CA GLU A 73 -21.13 11.47 -34.84
C GLU A 73 -20.99 9.99 -35.25
N GLU A 74 -19.89 9.33 -34.88
CA GLU A 74 -19.54 8.02 -35.43
C GLU A 74 -19.58 6.91 -34.38
N GLN A 75 -20.65 6.11 -34.35
CA GLN A 75 -20.70 4.87 -33.53
C GLN A 75 -19.49 3.95 -33.81
N SER A 76 -19.07 3.91 -35.08
CA SER A 76 -17.91 3.10 -35.50
C SER A 76 -16.59 3.53 -34.83
N VAL A 77 -16.44 4.82 -34.50
CA VAL A 77 -15.29 5.34 -33.75
C VAL A 77 -15.37 4.91 -32.29
N ARG A 78 -16.54 5.00 -31.65
CA ARG A 78 -16.73 4.54 -30.26
C ARG A 78 -16.45 3.05 -30.12
N HIS A 79 -16.96 2.25 -31.05
CA HIS A 79 -16.70 0.82 -31.12
C HIS A 79 -15.20 0.54 -31.31
N PHE A 80 -14.53 1.25 -32.23
CA PHE A 80 -13.09 1.11 -32.44
C PHE A 80 -12.28 1.44 -31.19
N LEU A 81 -12.56 2.56 -30.52
CA LEU A 81 -11.85 2.96 -29.30
C LEU A 81 -12.04 1.94 -28.17
N LYS A 82 -13.25 1.39 -28.04
CA LYS A 82 -13.54 0.30 -27.10
C LYS A 82 -12.66 -0.93 -27.39
N GLU A 83 -12.62 -1.38 -28.63
CA GLU A 83 -11.85 -2.55 -29.03
C GLU A 83 -10.34 -2.31 -28.90
N GLU A 84 -9.83 -1.14 -29.25
CA GLU A 84 -8.42 -0.79 -29.05
C GLU A 84 -8.04 -0.76 -27.57
N ALA A 85 -8.88 -0.19 -26.70
CA ALA A 85 -8.63 -0.18 -25.26
C ALA A 85 -8.63 -1.59 -24.66
N LEU A 86 -9.50 -2.49 -25.15
CA LEU A 86 -9.57 -3.88 -24.70
C LEU A 86 -8.32 -4.70 -25.06
N LYS A 87 -7.50 -4.25 -26.02
CA LYS A 87 -6.20 -4.89 -26.31
C LYS A 87 -5.17 -4.68 -25.21
N LYS A 88 -5.37 -3.69 -24.33
CA LYS A 88 -4.49 -3.37 -23.19
C LYS A 88 -3.01 -3.33 -23.57
N ILE A 89 -2.66 -2.50 -24.55
CA ILE A 89 -1.32 -2.45 -25.13
C ILE A 89 -0.21 -2.14 -24.11
N ASP A 90 -0.57 -1.55 -22.96
CA ASP A 90 0.31 -1.21 -21.85
C ASP A 90 -0.17 -1.76 -20.49
N ASN A 91 -0.96 -2.84 -20.51
CA ASN A 91 -1.70 -3.40 -19.37
C ASN A 91 -2.82 -2.51 -18.76
N GLY A 92 -2.99 -1.26 -19.24
CA GLY A 92 -4.11 -0.38 -18.94
C GLY A 92 -5.11 -0.30 -20.10
N TYR A 93 -6.21 0.44 -19.92
CA TYR A 93 -7.17 0.74 -20.98
C TYR A 93 -6.77 2.02 -21.74
N ASN A 94 -5.49 2.10 -22.09
CA ASN A 94 -4.92 3.21 -22.84
C ASN A 94 -4.88 2.87 -24.33
N ILE A 95 -5.17 3.87 -25.14
CA ILE A 95 -5.07 3.82 -26.59
C ILE A 95 -3.96 4.78 -26.99
N PHE A 96 -2.78 4.21 -27.28
CA PHE A 96 -1.65 5.00 -27.73
C PHE A 96 -1.85 5.42 -29.19
N TYR A 97 -2.24 6.68 -29.37
CA TYR A 97 -2.67 7.23 -30.66
C TYR A 97 -1.64 7.01 -31.79
N PRO A 98 -0.31 7.18 -31.58
CA PRO A 98 0.67 6.95 -32.64
C PRO A 98 0.63 5.56 -33.27
N ILE A 99 0.09 4.55 -32.57
CA ILE A 99 -0.13 3.20 -33.10
C ILE A 99 -1.58 3.05 -33.59
N ALA A 100 -2.56 3.50 -32.80
CA ALA A 100 -3.97 3.32 -33.11
C ALA A 100 -4.45 4.11 -34.35
N LYS A 101 -3.76 5.20 -34.71
CA LYS A 101 -4.14 6.08 -35.83
C LYS A 101 -4.27 5.37 -37.19
N ASP A 102 -3.53 4.27 -37.38
CA ASP A 102 -3.53 3.49 -38.62
C ASP A 102 -4.55 2.34 -38.61
N GLY A 103 -5.24 2.12 -37.48
CA GLY A 103 -6.31 1.12 -37.34
C GLY A 103 -7.48 1.41 -38.28
N GLN A 104 -8.06 0.34 -38.85
CA GLN A 104 -9.11 0.45 -39.86
C GLN A 104 -10.51 0.43 -39.26
N ILE A 105 -11.33 1.39 -39.68
CA ILE A 105 -12.74 1.57 -39.32
C ILE A 105 -13.50 1.70 -40.65
N ASN A 106 -14.28 0.69 -41.02
CA ASN A 106 -15.10 0.70 -42.24
C ASN A 106 -14.35 1.19 -43.51
N ASN A 107 -13.15 0.64 -43.76
CA ASN A 107 -12.23 0.97 -44.87
C ASN A 107 -11.55 2.36 -44.83
N CYS A 108 -11.71 3.12 -43.75
CA CYS A 108 -10.91 4.32 -43.48
C CYS A 108 -9.99 4.06 -42.28
N SER A 109 -8.81 4.69 -42.23
CA SER A 109 -8.04 4.68 -40.98
C SER A 109 -8.69 5.59 -39.94
N PHE A 110 -8.44 5.31 -38.65
CA PHE A 110 -8.89 6.18 -37.57
C PHE A 110 -8.42 7.63 -37.78
N ARG A 111 -7.16 7.82 -38.19
CA ARG A 111 -6.62 9.12 -38.63
C ARG A 111 -7.45 9.75 -39.76
N GLY A 112 -7.81 8.96 -40.75
CA GLY A 112 -8.63 9.40 -41.89
C GLY A 112 -10.00 9.91 -41.47
N ILE A 113 -10.61 9.30 -40.45
CA ILE A 113 -11.87 9.78 -39.87
C ILE A 113 -11.66 11.10 -39.11
N LEU A 114 -10.62 11.20 -38.26
CA LEU A 114 -10.33 12.43 -37.52
C LEU A 114 -10.08 13.64 -38.45
N ILE A 115 -9.45 13.44 -39.60
CA ILE A 115 -9.23 14.50 -40.60
C ILE A 115 -10.55 15.12 -41.08
N LYS A 116 -11.66 14.36 -41.13
CA LYS A 116 -12.97 14.89 -41.52
C LYS A 116 -13.52 15.92 -40.52
N TYR A 117 -13.09 15.83 -39.26
CA TYR A 117 -13.53 16.68 -38.16
C TYR A 117 -12.49 17.75 -37.79
N ALA A 118 -11.29 17.67 -38.39
CA ALA A 118 -10.26 18.69 -38.34
C ALA A 118 -10.53 19.79 -39.39
N LYS A 119 -9.84 20.92 -39.28
CA LYS A 119 -9.87 21.99 -40.28
C LYS A 119 -9.33 21.50 -41.63
N ASP A 120 -8.22 20.79 -41.57
CA ASP A 120 -7.51 20.24 -42.71
C ASP A 120 -6.56 19.12 -42.23
N LYS A 121 -5.94 18.44 -43.18
CA LYS A 121 -4.96 17.38 -42.90
C LYS A 121 -3.72 17.90 -42.16
N GLU A 122 -3.34 19.15 -42.40
CA GLU A 122 -2.16 19.77 -41.80
C GLU A 122 -2.33 19.95 -40.28
N GLU A 123 -3.56 20.21 -39.81
CA GLU A 123 -3.87 20.29 -38.37
C GLU A 123 -3.54 18.98 -37.64
N ILE A 124 -3.96 17.84 -38.18
CA ILE A 124 -3.65 16.51 -37.60
C ILE A 124 -2.15 16.22 -37.66
N GLU A 125 -1.48 16.58 -38.77
CA GLU A 125 -0.02 16.41 -38.90
C GLU A 125 0.76 17.24 -37.87
N ASN A 126 0.30 18.47 -37.59
CA ASN A 126 0.89 19.31 -36.57
C ASN A 126 0.65 18.77 -35.15
N ILE A 127 -0.53 18.24 -34.86
CA ILE A 127 -0.80 17.57 -33.57
C ILE A 127 0.15 16.39 -33.38
N GLU A 128 0.28 15.52 -34.39
CA GLU A 128 1.16 14.35 -34.35
C GLU A 128 2.64 14.72 -34.13
N ALA A 129 3.10 15.81 -34.75
CA ALA A 129 4.48 16.27 -34.63
C ALA A 129 4.80 16.84 -33.24
N ASN A 130 3.84 17.55 -32.62
CA ASN A 130 4.05 18.28 -31.37
C ASN A 130 3.62 17.50 -30.11
N VAL A 131 2.73 16.52 -30.24
CA VAL A 131 2.27 15.64 -29.14
C VAL A 131 2.55 14.17 -29.49
N PRO A 132 3.83 13.76 -29.56
CA PRO A 132 4.17 12.44 -30.06
C PRO A 132 3.86 11.30 -29.08
N LEU A 133 3.48 11.61 -27.84
CA LEU A 133 3.04 10.63 -26.84
C LEU A 133 1.52 10.70 -26.60
N LEU A 134 0.76 11.27 -27.55
CA LEU A 134 -0.67 11.43 -27.44
C LEU A 134 -1.37 10.09 -27.14
N ASN A 135 -2.23 10.12 -26.13
CA ASN A 135 -2.87 8.94 -25.59
C ASN A 135 -4.34 9.24 -25.29
N ILE A 136 -5.19 8.22 -25.43
CA ILE A 136 -6.58 8.27 -25.01
C ILE A 136 -6.75 7.25 -23.89
N HIS A 137 -6.97 7.70 -22.67
CA HIS A 137 -7.21 6.86 -21.51
C HIS A 137 -8.70 6.68 -21.29
N ILE A 138 -9.15 5.45 -21.05
CA ILE A 138 -10.52 5.17 -20.64
C ILE A 138 -10.50 4.73 -19.16
N PRO A 139 -11.02 5.56 -18.25
CA PRO A 139 -11.01 5.23 -16.83
C PRO A 139 -12.08 4.18 -16.51
N GLU A 140 -11.73 3.19 -15.69
CA GLU A 140 -12.69 2.30 -15.03
C GLU A 140 -12.79 2.66 -13.55
N TYR A 141 -14.00 2.93 -13.06
CA TYR A 141 -14.25 3.11 -11.64
C TYR A 141 -15.69 2.69 -11.29
N GLY A 142 -15.86 2.09 -10.11
CA GLY A 142 -17.14 1.56 -9.67
C GLY A 142 -17.71 0.52 -10.65
N ASN A 143 -18.83 0.85 -11.28
CA ASN A 143 -19.53 -0.03 -12.23
C ASN A 143 -19.28 0.34 -13.70
N LEU A 144 -18.47 1.37 -13.98
CA LEU A 144 -18.11 1.75 -15.34
C LEU A 144 -16.93 0.89 -15.80
N LEU A 145 -17.24 -0.18 -16.53
CA LEU A 145 -16.26 -1.11 -17.08
C LEU A 145 -16.26 -1.00 -18.60
N ILE A 146 -15.09 -0.92 -19.24
CA ILE A 146 -14.98 -0.73 -20.69
C ILE A 146 -15.66 -1.86 -21.48
N LYS A 147 -15.59 -3.08 -20.94
CA LYS A 147 -16.26 -4.25 -21.53
C LYS A 147 -17.78 -4.05 -21.61
N ASP A 148 -18.34 -3.30 -20.67
CA ASP A 148 -19.78 -3.05 -20.52
C ASP A 148 -20.18 -1.67 -21.08
N MET A 149 -19.23 -0.87 -21.60
CA MET A 149 -19.52 0.40 -22.26
C MET A 149 -20.41 0.17 -23.48
N ASP A 150 -21.53 0.87 -23.54
CA ASP A 150 -22.42 0.87 -24.71
C ASP A 150 -21.82 1.78 -25.79
N ASP A 151 -21.37 1.21 -26.90
CA ASP A 151 -20.85 1.98 -28.03
C ASP A 151 -21.98 2.59 -28.88
N GLY A 152 -23.24 2.17 -28.69
CA GLY A 152 -24.41 2.81 -29.26
C GLY A 152 -24.74 4.16 -28.59
N ASP A 153 -24.30 4.35 -27.35
CA ASP A 153 -24.50 5.60 -26.62
C ASP A 153 -23.62 6.72 -27.18
N PHE A 154 -24.24 7.80 -27.64
CA PHE A 154 -23.56 8.97 -28.18
C PHE A 154 -23.25 10.01 -27.10
N GLU A 155 -23.73 9.84 -25.86
CA GLU A 155 -23.49 10.70 -24.69
C GLU A 155 -22.16 10.39 -23.99
N VAL A 156 -21.09 10.15 -24.78
CA VAL A 156 -19.75 9.84 -24.27
C VAL A 156 -18.81 11.03 -24.53
N PRO A 157 -18.57 11.91 -23.55
CA PRO A 157 -17.74 13.10 -23.74
C PRO A 157 -16.24 12.77 -23.77
N VAL A 158 -15.46 13.75 -24.22
CA VAL A 158 -14.01 13.73 -24.18
C VAL A 158 -13.52 14.68 -23.09
N LEU A 159 -12.66 14.22 -22.20
CA LEU A 159 -12.06 15.02 -21.13
C LEU A 159 -10.61 15.36 -21.47
N LEU A 160 -10.23 16.62 -21.31
CA LEU A 160 -8.84 17.05 -21.28
C LEU A 160 -8.62 17.86 -20.00
N ASP A 161 -7.68 17.42 -19.16
CA ASP A 161 -7.46 17.92 -17.80
C ASP A 161 -8.72 17.90 -16.94
N ARG A 162 -9.50 18.98 -16.97
CA ARG A 162 -10.77 19.14 -16.26
C ARG A 162 -11.91 19.59 -17.16
N THR A 163 -11.65 19.79 -18.45
CA THR A 163 -12.60 20.37 -19.40
C THR A 163 -13.28 19.27 -20.20
N LEU A 164 -14.61 19.23 -20.16
CA LEU A 164 -15.43 18.27 -20.90
C LEU A 164 -15.83 18.84 -22.26
N TYR A 165 -15.46 18.13 -23.31
CA TYR A 165 -15.83 18.39 -24.68
C TYR A 165 -16.92 17.42 -25.12
N TYR A 166 -17.96 17.94 -25.75
CA TYR A 166 -19.04 17.16 -26.35
C TYR A 166 -19.40 17.78 -27.71
N ASN A 167 -19.35 16.96 -28.77
CA ASN A 167 -19.54 17.40 -30.15
C ASN A 167 -18.73 18.67 -30.53
N GLY A 168 -17.46 18.72 -30.11
CA GLY A 168 -16.55 19.80 -30.47
C GLY A 168 -16.73 21.10 -29.71
N VAL A 169 -17.56 21.14 -28.67
CA VAL A 169 -17.71 22.31 -27.80
C VAL A 169 -17.47 21.94 -26.34
N ILE A 170 -16.99 22.90 -25.56
CA ILE A 170 -16.86 22.75 -24.11
C ILE A 170 -18.26 22.82 -23.50
N VAL A 171 -18.65 21.77 -22.78
CA VAL A 171 -19.98 21.67 -22.15
C VAL A 171 -19.94 21.81 -20.64
N ASP A 172 -18.82 21.43 -20.00
CA ASP A 172 -18.66 21.54 -18.54
C ASP A 172 -17.19 21.46 -18.13
N THR A 173 -16.93 21.63 -16.83
CA THR A 173 -15.64 21.39 -16.18
C THR A 173 -15.81 20.61 -14.88
N ILE A 174 -14.96 19.60 -14.66
CA ILE A 174 -15.00 18.77 -13.45
C ILE A 174 -14.17 19.41 -12.34
N ALA A 175 -14.73 19.50 -11.13
CA ALA A 175 -13.99 20.01 -9.97
C ALA A 175 -12.84 19.04 -9.57
N ALA A 176 -11.80 19.55 -8.92
CA ALA A 176 -10.59 18.76 -8.60
C ALA A 176 -10.85 17.53 -7.69
N ASN A 177 -11.99 17.48 -7.01
CA ASN A 177 -12.40 16.41 -6.10
C ASN A 177 -13.62 15.62 -6.61
N GLU A 178 -14.01 15.81 -7.87
CA GLU A 178 -15.12 15.10 -8.51
C GLU A 178 -14.60 14.02 -9.45
N ILE A 179 -15.35 12.91 -9.50
CA ILE A 179 -15.10 11.81 -10.43
C ILE A 179 -16.36 11.68 -11.29
N PRO A 180 -16.26 11.70 -12.63
CA PRO A 180 -17.42 11.61 -13.50
C PRO A 180 -18.22 10.32 -13.27
N GLY A 181 -19.54 10.38 -13.32
CA GLY A 181 -20.41 9.21 -13.10
C GLY A 181 -20.74 8.39 -14.36
N PHE A 182 -20.11 8.70 -15.49
CA PHE A 182 -20.42 8.19 -16.83
C PHE A 182 -19.15 7.84 -17.61
N ASN A 183 -19.28 7.05 -18.68
CA ASN A 183 -18.15 6.69 -19.55
C ASN A 183 -17.66 7.92 -20.31
N LEU A 184 -16.35 8.06 -20.45
CA LEU A 184 -15.71 9.17 -21.16
C LEU A 184 -14.34 8.77 -21.69
N PHE A 185 -13.82 9.53 -22.64
CA PHE A 185 -12.47 9.38 -23.17
C PHE A 185 -11.57 10.49 -22.64
N VAL A 186 -10.46 10.18 -21.98
CA VAL A 186 -9.50 11.18 -21.48
C VAL A 186 -8.36 11.35 -22.46
N VAL A 187 -8.16 12.57 -22.98
CA VAL A 187 -6.97 12.92 -23.77
C VAL A 187 -5.83 13.24 -22.80
N CYS A 188 -4.73 12.53 -22.94
CA CYS A 188 -3.54 12.72 -22.11
C CYS A 188 -2.27 12.37 -22.89
N GLU A 189 -1.12 12.42 -22.23
CA GLU A 189 0.10 11.78 -22.74
C GLU A 189 0.32 10.44 -22.06
N SER A 190 0.96 9.53 -22.79
CA SER A 190 1.34 8.24 -22.22
C SER A 190 2.40 8.41 -21.13
N ALA A 191 2.12 7.87 -19.95
CA ALA A 191 3.09 7.70 -18.86
C ALA A 191 3.80 6.34 -18.90
N SER A 192 3.30 5.39 -19.72
CA SER A 192 3.73 4.00 -19.81
C SER A 192 4.63 3.73 -21.04
N ILE A 193 4.52 4.55 -22.08
CA ILE A 193 5.24 4.43 -23.36
C ILE A 193 6.04 5.72 -23.61
N ARG A 194 7.28 5.59 -24.07
CA ARG A 194 8.15 6.71 -24.46
C ARG A 194 8.80 6.50 -25.81
N LYS A 195 9.36 7.57 -26.40
CA LYS A 195 10.21 7.46 -27.60
C LYS A 195 11.48 6.68 -27.28
N LYS A 196 11.90 5.81 -28.19
CA LYS A 196 13.14 5.06 -28.08
C LYS A 196 14.35 6.00 -28.11
N HIS A 197 15.31 5.80 -27.19
CA HIS A 197 16.55 6.57 -27.17
C HIS A 197 17.47 6.14 -28.33
N ILE A 198 17.90 7.08 -29.19
CA ILE A 198 18.73 6.80 -30.38
C ILE A 198 20.23 6.66 -30.05
N GLN A 199 20.68 6.97 -28.82
CA GLN A 199 22.11 7.00 -28.50
C GLN A 199 22.65 5.68 -27.92
N THR A 200 23.60 5.10 -28.67
CA THR A 200 24.62 4.09 -28.32
C THR A 200 24.16 2.70 -27.85
N ARG A 201 24.21 1.73 -28.78
CA ARG A 201 24.51 0.28 -28.63
C ARG A 201 23.81 -0.57 -27.56
N ASN A 202 22.93 -0.03 -26.73
CA ASN A 202 22.10 -0.83 -25.83
C ASN A 202 20.76 -1.08 -26.52
N LEU A 203 20.42 -2.36 -26.76
CA LEU A 203 19.04 -2.72 -27.11
C LEU A 203 18.13 -2.18 -26.00
N SER A 204 17.02 -1.54 -26.39
CA SER A 204 15.91 -1.26 -25.47
C SER A 204 15.56 -2.55 -24.71
N ALA A 205 15.44 -2.47 -23.39
CA ALA A 205 15.07 -3.63 -22.58
C ALA A 205 13.63 -4.09 -22.88
N TYR A 206 12.75 -3.15 -23.27
CA TYR A 206 11.30 -3.39 -23.42
C TYR A 206 10.75 -2.70 -24.69
N PRO A 207 11.14 -3.16 -25.89
CA PRO A 207 10.76 -2.52 -27.14
C PRO A 207 9.26 -2.75 -27.45
N LEU A 208 8.56 -1.67 -27.81
CA LEU A 208 7.18 -1.74 -28.30
C LEU A 208 7.16 -1.82 -29.84
N ASN A 209 7.89 -0.93 -30.51
CA ASN A 209 8.11 -0.97 -31.95
C ASN A 209 9.43 -0.25 -32.34
N GLU A 210 9.58 0.11 -33.61
CA GLU A 210 10.79 0.79 -34.12
C GLU A 210 11.06 2.15 -33.44
N ASN A 211 9.99 2.87 -33.08
CA ASN A 211 10.05 4.25 -32.61
C ASN A 211 9.78 4.42 -31.10
N TYR A 212 9.13 3.44 -30.47
CA TYR A 212 8.64 3.51 -29.09
C TYR A 212 9.07 2.30 -28.26
N GLU A 213 9.18 2.51 -26.96
CA GLU A 213 9.48 1.51 -25.94
C GLU A 213 8.65 1.75 -24.68
N PHE A 214 8.42 0.69 -23.90
CA PHE A 214 7.81 0.83 -22.59
C PHE A 214 8.78 1.50 -21.62
N VAL A 215 8.25 2.33 -20.72
CA VAL A 215 9.04 2.99 -19.66
C VAL A 215 9.58 1.98 -18.65
N ASP A 216 8.83 0.88 -18.44
CA ASP A 216 9.14 -0.21 -17.52
C ASP A 216 8.58 -1.54 -18.05
N GLN A 217 9.19 -2.67 -17.66
CA GLN A 217 8.76 -4.01 -18.07
C GLN A 217 7.32 -4.35 -17.68
N SER A 218 6.84 -3.79 -16.57
CA SER A 218 5.48 -4.00 -16.05
C SER A 218 4.38 -3.51 -16.99
N PHE A 219 4.69 -2.63 -17.95
CA PHE A 219 3.75 -2.17 -18.97
C PHE A 219 3.75 -3.07 -20.21
N ASP A 220 4.71 -3.98 -20.40
CA ASP A 220 4.73 -4.91 -21.53
C ASP A 220 3.70 -6.03 -21.31
N PRO A 221 2.63 -6.14 -22.12
CA PRO A 221 1.63 -7.19 -21.97
C PRO A 221 2.24 -8.59 -22.14
N THR A 222 3.29 -8.71 -22.97
CA THR A 222 4.00 -9.98 -23.16
C THR A 222 4.81 -10.39 -21.93
N TYR A 223 5.12 -9.48 -21.01
CA TYR A 223 5.70 -9.84 -19.73
C TYR A 223 4.71 -10.61 -18.85
N SER A 224 3.44 -10.19 -18.85
CA SER A 224 2.35 -10.92 -18.19
C SER A 224 2.08 -12.27 -18.86
N GLU A 225 2.25 -12.38 -20.18
CA GLU A 225 2.08 -13.65 -20.91
C GLU A 225 3.29 -14.60 -20.77
N ARG A 226 4.53 -14.06 -20.72
CA ARG A 226 5.76 -14.84 -20.47
C ARG A 226 5.78 -15.42 -19.05
N THR A 227 5.13 -14.76 -18.09
CA THR A 227 4.88 -15.30 -16.75
C THR A 227 3.64 -16.21 -16.69
N ALA A 228 2.67 -16.05 -17.60
CA ALA A 228 1.53 -16.97 -17.76
C ALA A 228 1.90 -18.30 -18.48
N GLY A 229 3.05 -18.34 -19.14
CA GLY A 229 3.61 -19.50 -19.84
C GLY A 229 4.22 -20.58 -18.95
N VAL A 230 3.73 -20.81 -17.72
CA VAL A 230 4.16 -21.98 -16.93
C VAL A 230 3.34 -23.19 -17.36
N THR A 231 3.95 -24.00 -18.23
CA THR A 231 3.42 -25.31 -18.61
C THR A 231 3.48 -26.25 -17.40
N ARG A 232 2.32 -26.78 -16.98
CA ARG A 232 2.14 -27.97 -16.13
C ARG A 232 2.99 -28.01 -14.84
N ALA A 233 2.73 -27.08 -13.92
CA ALA A 233 2.90 -27.31 -12.49
C ALA A 233 1.94 -26.39 -11.74
N SER A 234 1.41 -26.85 -10.61
CA SER A 234 0.72 -26.04 -9.61
C SER A 234 1.38 -24.66 -9.46
N ALA A 235 0.70 -23.60 -9.89
CA ALA A 235 1.27 -22.27 -9.91
C ALA A 235 1.38 -21.75 -8.48
N TYR A 236 2.62 -21.54 -8.03
CA TYR A 236 2.92 -20.65 -6.92
C TYR A 236 2.78 -19.20 -7.38
N GLU A 237 2.55 -18.27 -6.44
CA GLU A 237 2.97 -16.89 -6.68
C GLU A 237 4.49 -16.92 -6.87
N GLU A 238 5.03 -16.19 -7.85
CA GLU A 238 6.46 -15.89 -7.83
C GLU A 238 6.75 -15.21 -6.48
N LEU A 239 7.69 -15.76 -5.70
CA LEU A 239 7.98 -15.28 -4.35
C LEU A 239 8.56 -13.86 -4.42
N SER A 240 7.68 -12.86 -4.48
CA SER A 240 8.03 -11.46 -4.31
C SER A 240 8.00 -11.14 -2.82
N GLU A 241 9.00 -11.63 -2.09
CA GLU A 241 9.24 -11.11 -0.75
C GLU A 241 9.65 -9.64 -0.89
N LYS A 242 8.87 -8.72 -0.30
CA LYS A 242 9.16 -7.27 -0.31
C LYS A 242 10.62 -6.98 0.03
N TYR A 243 11.17 -7.78 0.94
CA TYR A 243 12.55 -7.82 1.37
C TYR A 243 13.01 -9.26 1.45
N LYS A 244 14.31 -9.50 1.25
CA LYS A 244 14.88 -10.83 1.36
C LYS A 244 14.82 -11.37 2.80
N ASP A 245 14.85 -12.69 2.91
CA ASP A 245 14.78 -13.43 4.17
C ASP A 245 15.92 -13.14 5.15
N GLU A 246 17.04 -12.58 4.70
CA GLU A 246 18.16 -12.13 5.56
C GLU A 246 17.88 -10.81 6.30
N GLY A 247 16.70 -10.23 6.08
CA GLY A 247 16.22 -9.07 6.80
C GLY A 247 16.69 -7.71 6.28
N TYR A 248 17.06 -7.65 5.00
CA TYR A 248 17.53 -6.44 4.34
C TYR A 248 16.37 -5.50 4.03
N VAL A 249 16.41 -4.30 4.61
CA VAL A 249 15.37 -3.28 4.46
C VAL A 249 15.98 -2.02 3.85
N PRO A 250 15.43 -1.50 2.73
CA PRO A 250 15.83 -0.23 2.17
C PRO A 250 15.59 0.93 3.15
N ILE A 251 16.51 1.88 3.18
CA ILE A 251 16.45 3.07 4.07
C ILE A 251 15.12 3.83 4.00
N LYS A 252 14.48 3.89 2.81
CA LYS A 252 13.20 4.58 2.58
C LYS A 252 12.01 3.99 3.37
N ASP A 253 12.16 2.78 3.87
CA ASP A 253 11.15 2.04 4.62
C ASP A 253 11.44 1.99 6.12
N ILE A 254 12.50 2.69 6.56
CA ILE A 254 12.88 2.86 7.96
C ILE A 254 12.65 4.31 8.35
N ASP A 255 12.21 4.52 9.60
CA ASP A 255 12.03 5.87 10.14
C ASP A 255 13.37 6.64 10.09
N PRO A 256 13.43 7.82 9.45
CA PRO A 256 14.64 8.64 9.43
C PRO A 256 15.20 8.96 10.83
N LEU A 257 14.35 9.07 11.85
CA LEU A 257 14.79 9.28 13.24
C LEU A 257 15.49 8.04 13.80
N LEU A 258 15.04 6.84 13.43
CA LEU A 258 15.72 5.60 13.80
C LEU A 258 17.07 5.49 13.10
N VAL A 259 17.14 5.83 11.81
CA VAL A 259 18.39 5.87 11.05
C VAL A 259 19.38 6.86 11.68
N ALA A 260 18.92 8.07 12.00
CA ALA A 260 19.74 9.09 12.64
C ALA A 260 20.25 8.64 14.02
N ALA A 261 19.41 7.98 14.81
CA ALA A 261 19.80 7.41 16.10
C ALA A 261 20.86 6.32 15.90
N TYR A 262 20.66 5.39 14.97
CA TYR A 262 21.62 4.32 14.67
C TYR A 262 22.97 4.86 14.22
N ASN A 263 23.01 5.86 13.35
CA ASN A 263 24.27 6.44 12.87
C ASN A 263 25.10 7.01 14.03
N LYS A 264 24.44 7.61 15.04
CA LYS A 264 25.08 8.11 16.28
C LYS A 264 25.54 6.99 17.22
N SER A 265 24.96 5.79 17.11
CA SER A 265 25.29 4.60 17.93
C SER A 265 25.93 3.46 17.14
N SER A 266 26.41 3.67 15.92
CA SER A 266 26.91 2.58 15.06
C SER A 266 28.00 1.73 15.73
N GLN A 267 28.87 2.35 16.52
CA GLN A 267 29.90 1.67 17.32
C GLN A 267 29.37 1.04 18.62
N LYS A 268 28.17 1.43 19.07
CA LYS A 268 27.49 0.92 20.27
C LYS A 268 25.98 0.73 20.01
N PRO A 269 25.57 -0.22 19.15
CA PRO A 269 24.18 -0.30 18.68
C PRO A 269 23.14 -0.46 19.81
N ARG A 270 23.55 -0.93 21.01
CA ARG A 270 22.69 -1.03 22.21
C ARG A 270 22.07 0.30 22.62
N ALA A 271 22.75 1.41 22.33
CA ALA A 271 22.30 2.74 22.68
C ALA A 271 21.22 3.30 21.72
N THR A 272 20.96 2.64 20.58
CA THR A 272 20.07 3.15 19.52
C THR A 272 18.66 3.45 20.05
N ARG A 273 18.09 2.57 20.87
CA ARG A 273 16.77 2.82 21.48
C ARG A 273 16.82 4.01 22.42
N SER A 274 17.83 4.13 23.28
CA SER A 274 17.97 5.30 24.15
C SER A 274 18.06 6.60 23.36
N LEU A 275 18.84 6.63 22.28
CA LEU A 275 18.98 7.81 21.42
C LEU A 275 17.65 8.26 20.82
N ILE A 276 16.85 7.33 20.27
CA ILE A 276 15.57 7.69 19.66
C ILE A 276 14.49 8.01 20.71
N TYR A 277 14.35 7.18 21.75
CA TYR A 277 13.31 7.33 22.78
C TYR A 277 13.49 8.60 23.64
N TYR A 278 14.71 9.10 23.81
CA TYR A 278 14.98 10.31 24.59
C TYR A 278 15.45 11.50 23.74
N GLY A 279 15.48 11.34 22.41
CA GLY A 279 15.89 12.40 21.48
C GLY A 279 17.33 12.89 21.69
N LEU A 280 18.25 12.00 22.07
CA LEU A 280 19.61 12.38 22.44
C LEU A 280 20.46 12.75 21.21
N ASN A 281 21.36 13.71 21.41
CA ASN A 281 22.34 14.11 20.40
C ASN A 281 23.56 13.20 20.39
N SER A 282 23.91 12.61 21.53
CA SER A 282 25.04 11.70 21.69
C SER A 282 24.76 10.66 22.79
N ILE A 283 25.51 9.56 22.77
CA ILE A 283 25.43 8.50 23.79
C ILE A 283 25.86 8.96 25.20
N SER A 284 26.57 10.08 25.32
CA SER A 284 27.01 10.67 26.59
C SER A 284 25.98 11.61 27.22
N GLU A 285 24.96 12.00 26.47
CA GLU A 285 23.92 12.90 26.97
C GLU A 285 23.05 12.17 28.00
N THR A 286 22.74 12.85 29.11
CA THR A 286 21.85 12.31 30.13
C THR A 286 20.40 12.44 29.67
N PRO A 287 19.61 11.34 29.66
CA PRO A 287 18.19 11.39 29.34
C PRO A 287 17.43 12.36 30.26
N LYS A 288 16.62 13.25 29.67
CA LYS A 288 15.77 14.18 30.42
C LYS A 288 14.34 13.68 30.48
N GLU A 289 13.70 13.59 29.32
CA GLU A 289 12.30 13.19 29.17
C GLU A 289 12.17 12.21 28.01
N ILE A 290 11.25 11.25 28.17
CA ILE A 290 10.91 10.31 27.10
C ILE A 290 10.07 11.02 26.04
N ARG A 291 10.31 10.68 24.78
CA ARG A 291 9.51 11.11 23.64
C ARG A 291 8.24 10.27 23.55
N PRO A 292 7.05 10.84 23.84
CA PRO A 292 5.80 10.09 23.79
C PRO A 292 5.37 9.75 22.35
N ASP A 293 6.00 10.38 21.35
CA ASP A 293 5.77 10.13 19.93
C ASP A 293 6.52 8.92 19.38
N ILE A 294 7.48 8.36 20.12
CA ILE A 294 8.26 7.19 19.73
C ILE A 294 7.72 5.94 20.43
N LYS A 295 7.38 4.93 19.64
CA LYS A 295 6.91 3.63 20.14
C LYS A 295 7.57 2.52 19.34
N ASP A 296 7.86 1.39 19.97
CA ASP A 296 8.19 0.18 19.23
C ASP A 296 6.94 -0.29 18.48
N CYS A 297 7.11 -0.89 17.31
CA CYS A 297 6.02 -1.50 16.55
C CYS A 297 6.40 -2.86 15.99
N ILE A 298 5.40 -3.73 15.81
CA ILE A 298 5.59 -4.94 14.99
C ILE A 298 5.71 -4.50 13.53
N PHE A 299 6.94 -4.47 13.03
CA PHE A 299 7.27 -4.03 11.68
C PHE A 299 6.83 -5.07 10.65
N ARG A 300 7.14 -6.34 10.93
CA ARG A 300 6.74 -7.50 10.13
C ARG A 300 6.72 -8.76 10.97
N PHE A 301 5.94 -9.74 10.57
CA PHE A 301 6.02 -11.09 11.10
C PHE A 301 5.77 -12.14 10.02
N LYS A 302 6.27 -13.36 10.24
CA LYS A 302 6.16 -14.53 9.37
C LYS A 302 5.73 -15.72 10.22
N ILE A 303 4.81 -16.52 9.70
CA ILE A 303 4.29 -17.72 10.37
C ILE A 303 4.86 -18.96 9.68
N ALA A 304 5.29 -19.96 10.46
CA ALA A 304 5.78 -21.23 9.95
C ALA A 304 4.71 -21.93 9.09
N ALA A 305 5.11 -22.44 7.92
CA ALA A 305 4.19 -22.99 6.92
C ALA A 305 3.52 -24.29 7.36
N ASP A 306 4.23 -25.12 8.12
CA ASP A 306 3.74 -26.37 8.69
C ASP A 306 2.64 -26.17 9.74
N ALA A 307 2.52 -24.97 10.31
CA ALA A 307 1.44 -24.62 11.22
C ALA A 307 0.10 -24.35 10.52
N PHE A 308 0.08 -24.18 9.19
CA PHE A 308 -1.09 -23.70 8.45
C PHE A 308 -2.37 -24.49 8.74
N SER A 309 -2.34 -25.83 8.60
CA SER A 309 -3.53 -26.67 8.77
C SER A 309 -4.14 -26.52 10.17
N ARG A 310 -3.29 -26.49 11.21
CA ARG A 310 -3.72 -26.27 12.59
C ARG A 310 -4.38 -24.90 12.77
N LEU A 311 -3.80 -23.85 12.18
CA LEU A 311 -4.37 -22.51 12.26
C LEU A 311 -5.69 -22.39 11.49
N GLU A 312 -5.81 -23.05 10.34
CA GLU A 312 -7.03 -23.10 9.53
C GLU A 312 -8.20 -23.71 10.31
N ASP A 313 -7.95 -24.80 11.05
CA ASP A 313 -8.97 -25.47 11.86
C ASP A 313 -9.53 -24.51 12.93
N ILE A 314 -8.66 -23.78 13.63
CA ILE A 314 -9.05 -22.80 14.66
C ILE A 314 -9.80 -21.62 14.03
N ALA A 315 -9.32 -21.11 12.90
CA ALA A 315 -9.94 -19.98 12.22
C ALA A 315 -11.33 -20.33 11.64
N THR A 316 -11.55 -21.59 11.25
CA THR A 316 -12.81 -22.06 10.66
C THR A 316 -13.96 -22.09 11.68
N GLY A 317 -13.66 -22.44 12.95
CA GLY A 317 -14.59 -22.38 14.08
C GLY A 317 -15.97 -23.00 13.76
N GLN A 318 -17.04 -22.20 13.87
CA GLN A 318 -18.43 -22.56 13.57
C GLN A 318 -18.74 -22.75 12.07
N ASN A 319 -17.98 -23.59 11.36
CA ASN A 319 -18.20 -23.92 9.93
C ASN A 319 -18.20 -22.73 8.96
N LYS A 320 -17.47 -21.64 9.23
CA LYS A 320 -17.21 -20.63 8.18
C LYS A 320 -15.74 -20.72 7.77
N PRO A 321 -15.44 -21.49 6.70
CA PRO A 321 -14.06 -21.82 6.34
C PRO A 321 -13.33 -20.60 5.74
N LEU A 322 -12.00 -20.67 5.73
CA LEU A 322 -11.15 -19.72 5.02
C LEU A 322 -11.23 -19.90 3.49
N PHE A 323 -11.56 -21.11 3.04
CA PHE A 323 -11.64 -21.48 1.63
C PHE A 323 -12.94 -22.23 1.31
N TYR A 324 -13.45 -22.04 0.11
CA TYR A 324 -14.38 -22.99 -0.50
C TYR A 324 -13.62 -24.25 -0.94
N ASP A 325 -14.27 -25.42 -0.87
CA ASP A 325 -13.64 -26.72 -1.17
C ASP A 325 -12.95 -26.77 -2.54
N LYS A 326 -13.60 -26.20 -3.56
CA LYS A 326 -13.11 -26.17 -4.94
C LYS A 326 -13.79 -25.10 -5.78
N VAL A 327 -13.03 -24.56 -6.73
CA VAL A 327 -13.54 -23.70 -7.81
C VAL A 327 -13.59 -24.51 -9.10
N GLN A 328 -14.65 -24.34 -9.90
CA GLN A 328 -14.82 -25.07 -11.16
C GLN A 328 -15.11 -24.12 -12.32
N GLN A 329 -14.45 -24.37 -13.45
CA GLN A 329 -14.60 -23.58 -14.67
C GLN A 329 -14.79 -24.49 -15.89
N LYS A 330 -15.76 -24.15 -16.75
CA LYS A 330 -16.11 -24.93 -17.95
C LYS A 330 -15.44 -24.44 -19.24
N LYS A 331 -14.90 -23.21 -19.26
CA LYS A 331 -14.24 -22.57 -20.42
C LYS A 331 -12.93 -21.91 -19.98
N GLY A 332 -11.82 -22.28 -20.63
CA GLY A 332 -10.48 -21.77 -20.29
C GLY A 332 -9.99 -22.22 -18.90
N SER A 333 -8.66 -22.24 -18.72
CA SER A 333 -8.08 -22.22 -17.38
C SER A 333 -8.23 -20.81 -16.79
N LEU A 334 -8.44 -20.72 -15.49
CA LEU A 334 -8.42 -19.46 -14.76
C LEU A 334 -6.98 -19.09 -14.40
N SER A 335 -6.69 -17.79 -14.29
CA SER A 335 -5.45 -17.32 -13.68
C SER A 335 -5.42 -17.65 -12.18
N ARG A 336 -4.24 -17.60 -11.57
CA ARG A 336 -4.07 -17.81 -10.13
C ARG A 336 -4.92 -16.83 -9.32
N GLU A 337 -4.91 -15.56 -9.68
CA GLU A 337 -5.61 -14.47 -8.98
C GLU A 337 -7.12 -14.64 -9.10
N GLU A 338 -7.62 -15.05 -10.27
CA GLU A 338 -9.03 -15.38 -10.47
C GLU A 338 -9.47 -16.58 -9.61
N VAL A 339 -8.62 -17.60 -9.48
CA VAL A 339 -8.89 -18.73 -8.59
C VAL A 339 -8.90 -18.28 -7.14
N LEU A 340 -7.91 -17.51 -6.70
CA LEU A 340 -7.83 -17.00 -5.33
C LEU A 340 -9.07 -16.17 -4.97
N GLY A 341 -9.48 -15.24 -5.84
CA GLY A 341 -10.67 -14.41 -5.64
C GLY A 341 -11.97 -15.20 -5.57
N ARG A 342 -12.01 -16.44 -6.11
CA ARG A 342 -13.19 -17.33 -6.04
C ARG A 342 -13.10 -18.38 -4.94
N ILE A 343 -11.90 -18.78 -4.52
CA ILE A 343 -11.70 -19.84 -3.54
C ILE A 343 -11.64 -19.29 -2.11
N LEU A 344 -11.12 -18.07 -1.92
CA LEU A 344 -11.11 -17.41 -0.63
C LEU A 344 -12.51 -16.93 -0.26
N THR A 345 -12.93 -17.14 0.99
CA THR A 345 -14.22 -16.67 1.48
C THR A 345 -14.20 -15.21 1.93
N GLY A 346 -13.00 -14.61 1.97
CA GLY A 346 -12.75 -13.29 2.58
C GLY A 346 -12.54 -13.34 4.09
N ARG A 347 -12.63 -14.51 4.73
CA ARG A 347 -12.33 -14.67 6.15
C ARG A 347 -10.82 -14.53 6.41
N ALA A 348 -10.49 -13.95 7.56
CA ALA A 348 -9.13 -13.67 7.99
C ALA A 348 -8.78 -14.42 9.28
N PHE A 349 -7.50 -14.73 9.46
CA PHE A 349 -6.94 -15.07 10.76
C PHE A 349 -6.96 -13.84 11.68
N CYS A 350 -7.24 -14.03 12.98
CA CYS A 350 -7.16 -12.97 13.97
C CYS A 350 -6.08 -13.30 15.00
N PHE A 351 -4.96 -12.60 14.92
CA PHE A 351 -3.87 -12.73 15.88
C PHE A 351 -4.03 -11.70 16.99
N LEU A 352 -4.13 -12.17 18.24
CA LEU A 352 -4.12 -11.32 19.42
C LEU A 352 -2.70 -11.31 20.00
N PHE A 353 -2.00 -10.19 19.82
CA PHE A 353 -0.75 -9.89 20.49
C PHE A 353 -1.08 -9.26 21.85
N ARG A 354 -0.69 -9.93 22.93
CA ARG A 354 -0.77 -9.40 24.28
C ARG A 354 0.61 -8.89 24.65
N ILE A 355 0.73 -7.58 24.80
CA ILE A 355 1.99 -6.91 25.12
C ILE A 355 1.96 -6.49 26.56
N GLU A 356 2.89 -7.03 27.32
CA GLU A 356 3.02 -6.72 28.73
C GLU A 356 3.69 -5.36 28.93
N GLY A 357 3.12 -4.56 29.82
CA GLY A 357 3.48 -3.17 30.04
C GLY A 357 3.88 -2.84 31.46
N SER A 358 3.47 -1.66 31.90
CA SER A 358 3.74 -1.17 33.25
C SER A 358 3.18 -2.11 34.30
N VAL A 359 3.90 -2.17 35.43
CA VAL A 359 3.56 -3.05 36.54
C VAL A 359 3.00 -2.23 37.69
N ASN A 360 1.84 -2.63 38.20
CA ASN A 360 1.20 -2.05 39.37
C ASN A 360 1.20 -3.06 40.52
N GLY A 361 2.05 -2.83 41.53
CA GLY A 361 2.30 -3.84 42.56
C GLY A 361 2.92 -5.09 41.93
N ASN A 362 2.27 -6.25 42.09
CA ASN A 362 2.70 -7.50 41.46
C ASN A 362 1.95 -7.82 40.17
N ASN A 363 1.02 -6.95 39.75
CA ASN A 363 0.19 -7.19 38.58
C ASN A 363 0.73 -6.45 37.36
N VAL A 364 0.75 -7.10 36.21
CA VAL A 364 1.17 -6.49 34.94
C VAL A 364 -0.02 -5.98 34.14
N ILE A 365 0.02 -4.72 33.73
CA ILE A 365 -0.96 -4.16 32.82
C ILE A 365 -0.58 -4.61 31.40
N SER A 366 -1.45 -5.41 30.79
CA SER A 366 -1.27 -5.91 29.42
C SER A 366 -2.14 -5.13 28.44
N GLU A 367 -1.57 -4.74 27.30
CA GLU A 367 -2.31 -4.21 26.15
C GLU A 367 -2.59 -5.33 25.14
N GLY A 368 -3.79 -5.35 24.57
CA GLY A 368 -4.19 -6.31 23.55
C GLY A 368 -4.29 -5.66 22.18
N MET A 369 -3.57 -6.20 21.21
CA MET A 369 -3.57 -5.76 19.82
C MET A 369 -4.05 -6.88 18.91
N LYS A 370 -5.06 -6.61 18.09
CA LYS A 370 -5.59 -7.57 17.11
C LYS A 370 -5.10 -7.23 15.71
N ILE A 371 -4.53 -8.22 15.04
CA ILE A 371 -4.15 -8.15 13.63
C ILE A 371 -4.98 -9.16 12.85
N TYR A 372 -5.72 -8.66 11.85
CA TYR A 372 -6.57 -9.46 10.98
C TYR A 372 -5.90 -9.63 9.63
N VAL A 373 -5.66 -10.87 9.20
CA VAL A 373 -4.93 -11.13 7.96
C VAL A 373 -5.54 -12.28 7.17
N THR A 374 -5.81 -12.05 5.89
CA THR A 374 -6.30 -13.09 4.98
C THR A 374 -5.17 -14.07 4.61
N PRO A 375 -5.47 -15.35 4.36
CA PRO A 375 -4.45 -16.39 4.21
C PRO A 375 -3.39 -16.12 3.15
N GLU A 376 -3.79 -15.56 2.00
CA GLU A 376 -2.91 -15.24 0.87
C GLU A 376 -1.94 -14.09 1.15
N LYS A 377 -2.15 -13.33 2.23
CA LYS A 377 -1.20 -12.30 2.68
C LYS A 377 -0.14 -12.84 3.63
N LEU A 378 -0.43 -13.94 4.34
CA LEU A 378 0.52 -14.62 5.25
C LEU A 378 1.28 -15.76 4.60
N PHE A 379 0.70 -16.35 3.57
CA PHE A 379 1.20 -17.58 2.97
C PHE A 379 1.15 -17.48 1.45
N ASN A 380 2.19 -18.01 0.80
CA ASN A 380 2.13 -18.30 -0.62
C ASN A 380 1.37 -19.61 -0.82
N LEU A 381 0.08 -19.49 -1.16
CA LEU A 381 -0.86 -20.61 -1.29
C LEU A 381 -0.63 -21.36 -2.60
N LYS A 382 -0.25 -22.63 -2.58
CA LYS A 382 -0.13 -23.42 -3.80
C LYS A 382 -1.52 -23.85 -4.31
N ILE A 383 -1.77 -23.65 -5.61
CA ILE A 383 -3.04 -24.05 -6.24
C ILE A 383 -2.82 -25.31 -7.06
N ASN A 384 -3.63 -26.34 -6.79
CA ASN A 384 -3.69 -27.54 -7.61
C ASN A 384 -4.76 -27.37 -8.69
N GLU A 385 -4.35 -27.49 -9.95
CA GLU A 385 -5.25 -27.54 -11.09
C GLU A 385 -5.45 -28.99 -11.55
N HIS A 386 -6.70 -29.42 -11.63
CA HIS A 386 -7.08 -30.66 -12.28
C HIS A 386 -7.93 -30.39 -13.51
N ARG A 387 -7.41 -30.77 -14.69
CA ARG A 387 -8.14 -30.71 -15.96
C ARG A 387 -8.81 -32.04 -16.28
N ARG A 388 -10.13 -32.05 -16.31
CA ARG A 388 -10.90 -33.15 -16.89
C ARG A 388 -10.93 -32.99 -18.41
N HIS A 389 -10.40 -33.97 -19.13
CA HIS A 389 -10.37 -33.99 -20.59
C HIS A 389 -11.77 -34.17 -21.21
N LYS A 390 -11.95 -33.64 -22.42
CA LYS A 390 -13.17 -33.82 -23.22
C LYS A 390 -13.27 -35.27 -23.69
N THR A 391 -14.46 -35.86 -23.59
CA THR A 391 -14.81 -37.13 -24.23
C THR A 391 -16.10 -36.97 -25.04
N MET A 392 -16.51 -37.99 -25.79
CA MET A 392 -17.74 -37.97 -26.60
C MET A 392 -19.00 -37.63 -25.77
N PHE A 393 -19.01 -37.92 -24.47
CA PHE A 393 -20.16 -37.71 -23.58
C PHE A 393 -19.93 -36.63 -22.51
N ARG A 394 -18.76 -35.99 -22.46
CA ARG A 394 -18.40 -35.07 -21.35
C ARG A 394 -17.56 -33.88 -21.83
N ARG A 395 -17.93 -32.68 -21.37
CA ARG A 395 -17.19 -31.43 -21.64
C ARG A 395 -15.97 -31.30 -20.71
N THR A 396 -14.94 -30.59 -21.21
CA THR A 396 -13.78 -30.16 -20.44
C THR A 396 -14.21 -29.40 -19.18
N LYS A 397 -13.53 -29.65 -18.06
CA LYS A 397 -13.74 -28.92 -16.81
C LYS A 397 -12.42 -28.76 -16.08
N TYR A 398 -12.13 -27.55 -15.66
CA TYR A 398 -11.02 -27.23 -14.77
C TYR A 398 -11.54 -27.19 -13.33
N THR A 399 -10.83 -27.84 -12.42
CA THR A 399 -11.14 -27.85 -10.98
C THR A 399 -9.90 -27.39 -10.23
N TYR A 400 -10.08 -26.43 -9.35
CA TYR A 400 -9.00 -25.81 -8.57
C TYR A 400 -9.22 -26.05 -7.09
N THR A 401 -8.14 -26.39 -6.38
CA THR A 401 -8.12 -26.57 -4.92
C THR A 401 -6.84 -26.00 -4.33
N ILE A 402 -6.84 -25.66 -3.04
CA ILE A 402 -5.61 -25.30 -2.32
C ILE A 402 -4.84 -26.57 -1.95
N ASP A 403 -3.53 -26.59 -2.24
CA ASP A 403 -2.60 -27.63 -1.78
C ASP A 403 -2.00 -27.24 -0.43
N ARG A 404 -2.55 -27.78 0.65
CA ARG A 404 -2.09 -27.51 2.02
C ARG A 404 -0.65 -27.94 2.26
N ASN A 405 -0.18 -29.00 1.59
CA ASN A 405 1.18 -29.50 1.74
C ASN A 405 2.21 -28.63 1.02
N GLY A 406 1.76 -27.83 0.05
CA GLY A 406 2.62 -26.96 -0.73
C GLY A 406 2.69 -25.53 -0.20
N ILE A 407 2.08 -25.20 0.92
CA ILE A 407 2.07 -23.83 1.44
C ILE A 407 3.47 -23.40 1.86
N LYS A 408 3.82 -22.15 1.57
CA LYS A 408 5.07 -21.52 2.00
C LYS A 408 4.79 -20.26 2.80
N SER A 409 5.64 -20.00 3.79
CA SER A 409 5.58 -18.79 4.61
C SER A 409 5.84 -17.53 3.78
N LYS A 410 5.23 -16.41 4.16
CA LYS A 410 5.45 -15.08 3.56
C LYS A 410 5.59 -14.05 4.68
N TRP A 411 6.49 -13.09 4.53
CA TRP A 411 6.54 -11.93 5.43
C TRP A 411 5.30 -11.06 5.26
N PHE A 412 4.61 -10.82 6.37
CA PHE A 412 3.49 -9.89 6.44
C PHE A 412 3.93 -8.58 7.10
N TYR A 413 3.54 -7.45 6.49
CA TYR A 413 3.89 -6.09 6.91
C TYR A 413 2.62 -5.36 7.36
N PRO A 414 2.25 -5.42 8.66
CA PRO A 414 0.94 -4.95 9.12
C PRO A 414 0.62 -3.49 8.78
N LEU A 415 1.64 -2.63 8.76
CA LEU A 415 1.50 -1.20 8.46
C LEU A 415 1.02 -0.95 7.02
N ASP A 416 1.51 -1.73 6.05
CA ASP A 416 1.10 -1.63 4.64
C ASP A 416 -0.37 -2.01 4.46
N TYR A 417 -0.91 -2.81 5.38
CA TYR A 417 -2.31 -3.24 5.41
C TYR A 417 -3.17 -2.44 6.39
N GLY A 418 -2.66 -1.31 6.90
CA GLY A 418 -3.43 -0.36 7.70
C GLY A 418 -3.64 -0.74 9.17
N HIS A 419 -2.89 -1.71 9.69
CA HIS A 419 -2.93 -2.05 11.12
C HIS A 419 -2.10 -1.06 11.95
N ASP A 420 -2.63 -0.67 13.11
CA ASP A 420 -1.80 -0.03 14.14
C ASP A 420 -1.05 -1.10 14.91
N THR A 421 0.26 -1.15 14.72
CA THR A 421 1.13 -2.11 15.41
C THR A 421 2.07 -1.49 16.42
N ARG A 422 1.85 -0.22 16.78
CA ARG A 422 2.61 0.45 17.84
C ARG A 422 2.25 -0.16 19.19
N LEU A 423 3.28 -0.49 19.96
CA LEU A 423 3.17 -1.01 21.31
C LEU A 423 2.88 0.13 22.31
N ASN A 424 2.56 -0.23 23.55
CA ASN A 424 2.57 0.70 24.66
C ASN A 424 3.93 1.41 24.83
N GLU A 425 3.89 2.59 25.47
CA GLU A 425 5.10 3.33 25.85
C GLU A 425 6.09 2.41 26.60
N TRP A 426 7.39 2.68 26.44
CA TRP A 426 8.44 1.91 27.09
C TRP A 426 9.40 2.84 27.81
N ASN A 427 9.02 3.23 29.02
CA ASN A 427 9.79 4.09 29.88
C ASN A 427 10.58 3.27 30.89
N ILE A 428 11.82 2.91 30.55
CA ILE A 428 12.72 2.10 31.40
C ILE A 428 13.02 2.68 32.79
N ALA A 429 12.63 3.92 33.09
CA ALA A 429 12.69 4.46 34.46
C ALA A 429 11.56 3.91 35.37
N LYS A 430 10.50 3.36 34.79
CA LYS A 430 9.31 2.83 35.48
C LYS A 430 8.92 1.41 35.01
N ASP A 431 9.13 1.14 33.73
CA ASP A 431 8.80 -0.11 33.07
C ASP A 431 9.99 -1.09 33.12
N PRO A 432 9.72 -2.40 33.01
CA PRO A 432 10.78 -3.40 32.94
C PRO A 432 11.66 -3.22 31.70
N ILE A 433 12.93 -3.60 31.83
CA ILE A 433 13.92 -3.63 30.74
C ILE A 433 13.50 -4.66 29.68
N ASN A 434 12.79 -5.71 30.08
CA ASN A 434 12.31 -6.76 29.19
C ASN A 434 10.78 -6.68 29.10
N LYS A 435 10.24 -6.56 27.88
CA LYS A 435 8.83 -6.76 27.57
C LYS A 435 8.61 -8.18 27.08
N LYS A 436 7.54 -8.82 27.54
CA LYS A 436 7.08 -10.10 27.02
C LYS A 436 5.85 -9.88 26.16
N VAL A 437 5.79 -10.63 25.07
CA VAL A 437 4.66 -10.64 24.16
C VAL A 437 4.19 -12.07 24.00
N VAL A 438 2.90 -12.28 24.25
CA VAL A 438 2.23 -13.57 24.05
C VAL A 438 1.28 -13.43 22.88
N VAL A 439 1.33 -14.39 21.96
CA VAL A 439 0.50 -14.35 20.75
C VAL A 439 -0.48 -15.51 20.76
N TYR A 440 -1.75 -15.16 20.53
CA TYR A 440 -2.84 -16.10 20.38
C TYR A 440 -3.42 -16.03 18.98
N LEU A 441 -3.77 -17.18 18.41
CA LEU A 441 -4.75 -17.22 17.35
C LEU A 441 -6.13 -17.30 17.99
N ILE A 442 -7.00 -16.34 17.68
CA ILE A 442 -8.35 -16.27 18.23
C ILE A 442 -9.40 -16.37 17.14
N ASN A 443 -10.52 -17.04 17.44
CA ASN A 443 -11.72 -16.90 16.64
C ASN A 443 -12.54 -15.71 17.17
N PRO A 444 -12.67 -14.58 16.42
CA PRO A 444 -13.36 -13.39 16.91
C PRO A 444 -14.88 -13.60 17.08
N ASP A 445 -15.45 -14.65 16.47
CA ASP A 445 -16.86 -15.00 16.60
C ASP A 445 -17.20 -15.61 17.98
N GLU A 446 -16.18 -15.96 18.78
CA GLU A 446 -16.35 -16.66 20.04
C GLU A 446 -16.07 -15.73 21.24
N GLY A 447 -16.97 -15.74 22.23
CA GLY A 447 -16.79 -14.99 23.47
C GLY A 447 -15.73 -15.63 24.38
N THR A 448 -15.21 -14.90 25.37
CA THR A 448 -14.19 -15.40 26.31
C THR A 448 -14.79 -16.31 27.39
N THR A 449 -14.21 -17.49 27.63
CA THR A 449 -14.79 -18.50 28.54
C THR A 449 -13.85 -19.02 29.63
N ALA A 450 -12.53 -18.84 29.51
CA ALA A 450 -11.54 -19.29 30.50
C ALA A 450 -10.69 -18.14 31.02
N LYS A 451 -10.26 -18.21 32.28
CA LYS A 451 -9.26 -17.32 32.88
C LYS A 451 -7.90 -18.00 32.88
N ILE A 452 -6.88 -17.28 32.44
CA ILE A 452 -5.48 -17.68 32.44
C ILE A 452 -4.74 -16.79 33.43
N THR A 453 -3.93 -17.42 34.29
CA THR A 453 -3.03 -16.74 35.23
C THR A 453 -1.61 -17.23 34.96
N GLU A 454 -0.69 -16.31 34.68
CA GLU A 454 0.73 -16.62 34.44
C GLU A 454 1.62 -15.82 35.39
N THR A 455 2.67 -16.46 35.89
CA THR A 455 3.66 -15.86 36.80
C THR A 455 5.05 -15.97 36.18
N TYR A 456 5.79 -14.87 36.15
CA TYR A 456 7.15 -14.81 35.58
C TYR A 456 7.95 -13.63 36.15
N SER A 457 9.24 -13.59 35.87
CA SER A 457 10.16 -12.57 36.40
C SER A 457 10.46 -11.48 35.37
N LEU A 458 10.49 -10.24 35.84
CA LEU A 458 10.85 -9.05 35.08
C LEU A 458 12.08 -8.37 35.68
N THR A 459 12.91 -7.78 34.82
CA THR A 459 14.12 -7.04 35.23
C THR A 459 13.88 -5.54 35.16
N TYR A 460 14.28 -4.81 36.20
CA TYR A 460 14.16 -3.36 36.31
C TYR A 460 15.54 -2.72 36.51
N ILE A 461 15.66 -1.44 36.16
CA ILE A 461 16.80 -0.61 36.56
C ILE A 461 16.69 -0.35 38.06
N SER A 462 17.73 -0.68 38.81
CA SER A 462 17.86 -0.38 40.23
C SER A 462 18.16 1.10 40.41
N ASN A 463 17.18 1.86 40.90
CA ASN A 463 17.45 3.20 41.41
C ASN A 463 18.23 3.04 42.72
N LYS A 464 19.53 3.37 42.73
CA LYS A 464 20.29 3.50 43.97
C LYS A 464 19.75 4.70 44.75
N GLY A 465 18.75 4.45 45.60
CA GLY A 465 18.27 5.41 46.59
C GLY A 465 16.77 5.32 46.84
N ILE A 466 16.44 5.18 48.14
CA ILE A 466 15.18 5.54 48.80
C ILE A 466 14.16 4.40 48.89
N ASP A 467 14.19 3.75 50.07
CA ASP A 467 13.02 3.16 50.72
C ASP A 467 11.79 4.06 50.54
N GLY A 468 10.75 3.50 49.91
CA GLY A 468 9.37 3.94 50.14
C GLY A 468 9.02 5.41 49.88
N SER A 469 9.15 5.92 48.66
CA SER A 469 8.11 6.79 48.06
C SER A 469 8.35 6.94 46.56
N ILE A 470 7.36 6.55 45.75
CA ILE A 470 7.42 6.68 44.29
C ILE A 470 6.95 8.11 43.96
N SER A 471 7.87 9.07 44.06
CA SER A 471 7.68 10.40 43.47
C SER A 471 8.89 10.76 42.61
N ALA A 472 8.66 10.71 41.29
CA ALA A 472 9.47 11.19 40.17
C ALA A 472 10.99 10.84 40.15
N PRO A 473 11.43 9.89 39.30
CA PRO A 473 12.86 9.72 39.06
C PRO A 473 13.34 10.76 38.04
N ILE A 474 14.07 11.76 38.52
CA ILE A 474 15.10 12.43 37.71
C ILE A 474 16.08 11.31 37.31
N ILE A 475 16.28 11.08 36.01
CA ILE A 475 17.15 10.02 35.46
C ILE A 475 18.62 10.38 35.74
N LYS A 476 19.07 10.31 36.99
CA LYS A 476 20.48 10.21 37.38
C LYS A 476 20.79 8.73 37.57
N GLY A 477 21.22 8.03 36.51
CA GLY A 477 21.62 6.63 36.68
C GLY A 477 21.75 5.75 35.45
N ILE A 478 21.31 6.17 34.25
CA ILE A 478 21.58 5.43 33.03
C ILE A 478 23.00 5.76 32.55
N THR A 479 23.99 5.27 33.27
CA THR A 479 25.38 5.20 32.78
C THR A 479 25.49 3.97 31.90
N LEU A 480 25.49 4.18 30.58
CA LEU A 480 25.80 3.12 29.64
C LEU A 480 27.29 2.80 29.76
N GLY A 481 27.64 1.53 30.02
CA GLY A 481 29.03 1.08 30.09
C GLY A 481 29.76 1.27 28.75
N ILE A 482 31.06 0.96 28.71
CA ILE A 482 31.94 1.20 27.54
C ILE A 482 31.35 0.61 26.23
N ASN A 483 30.60 -0.49 26.31
CA ASN A 483 29.95 -1.16 25.17
C ASN A 483 28.45 -0.82 24.99
N GLY A 484 27.92 0.19 25.67
CA GLY A 484 26.49 0.51 25.66
C GLY A 484 25.62 -0.47 26.49
N LYS A 485 26.26 -1.35 27.26
CA LYS A 485 25.60 -2.33 28.14
C LYS A 485 25.28 -1.69 29.49
N LEU A 486 24.13 -2.03 30.05
CA LEU A 486 23.77 -1.71 31.43
C LEU A 486 24.54 -2.66 32.37
N ASP A 487 25.22 -2.13 33.40
CA ASP A 487 25.96 -2.96 34.35
C ASP A 487 25.01 -3.84 35.18
N ASN A 488 25.28 -5.15 35.28
CA ASN A 488 24.39 -6.10 35.99
C ASN A 488 24.15 -5.74 37.47
N THR A 489 25.06 -4.98 38.09
CA THR A 489 24.94 -4.46 39.48
C THR A 489 23.91 -3.34 39.62
N THR A 490 23.30 -2.89 38.52
CA THR A 490 22.29 -1.82 38.46
C THR A 490 20.90 -2.34 38.09
N THR A 491 20.65 -3.65 38.23
CA THR A 491 19.34 -4.24 37.94
C THR A 491 18.79 -5.08 39.08
N THR A 492 17.46 -5.07 39.24
CA THR A 492 16.72 -5.89 40.20
C THR A 492 15.65 -6.70 39.47
N GLN A 493 15.46 -7.95 39.88
CA GLN A 493 14.38 -8.79 39.36
C GLN A 493 13.17 -8.75 40.30
N LYS A 494 11.98 -8.77 39.70
CA LYS A 494 10.70 -8.85 40.42
C LYS A 494 9.80 -9.88 39.75
N THR A 495 9.23 -10.77 40.55
CA THR A 495 8.21 -11.71 40.10
C THR A 495 6.86 -11.00 40.03
N VAL A 496 6.16 -11.19 38.93
CA VAL A 496 4.86 -10.59 38.63
C VAL A 496 3.88 -11.64 38.14
N THR A 497 2.60 -11.30 38.23
CA THR A 497 1.48 -12.12 37.77
C THR A 497 0.67 -11.33 36.75
N THR A 498 0.23 -12.00 35.67
CA THR A 498 -0.74 -11.48 34.70
C THR A 498 -1.95 -12.39 34.67
N GLU A 499 -3.14 -11.79 34.59
CA GLU A 499 -4.40 -12.51 34.48
C GLU A 499 -5.18 -11.99 33.28
N TYR A 500 -5.75 -12.92 32.50
CA TYR A 500 -6.58 -12.56 31.37
C TYR A 500 -7.53 -13.67 30.94
N SER A 501 -8.60 -13.27 30.26
CA SER A 501 -9.61 -14.21 29.78
C SER A 501 -9.43 -14.53 28.31
N ILE A 502 -9.53 -15.81 27.95
CA ILE A 502 -9.52 -16.30 26.58
C ILE A 502 -10.49 -17.48 26.42
N THR A 503 -11.01 -17.70 25.23
CA THR A 503 -11.83 -18.87 24.90
C THR A 503 -10.97 -20.13 24.82
N GLN A 504 -11.50 -21.29 25.24
CA GLN A 504 -10.77 -22.58 25.20
C GLN A 504 -10.33 -23.02 23.79
N SER A 505 -11.08 -22.63 22.76
CA SER A 505 -10.78 -22.89 21.34
C SER A 505 -9.65 -22.03 20.79
N ASN A 506 -9.33 -20.91 21.45
CA ASN A 506 -8.22 -20.05 21.04
C ASN A 506 -6.90 -20.68 21.50
N GLU A 507 -5.88 -20.60 20.65
CA GLU A 507 -4.61 -21.26 20.92
C GLU A 507 -3.50 -20.24 21.14
N ARG A 508 -2.67 -20.48 22.16
CA ARG A 508 -1.41 -19.78 22.35
C ARG A 508 -0.42 -20.31 21.31
N ILE A 509 -0.07 -19.49 20.33
CA ILE A 509 0.78 -19.91 19.21
C ILE A 509 2.23 -19.47 19.38
N ASP A 510 2.51 -18.46 20.22
CA ASP A 510 3.87 -18.02 20.49
C ASP A 510 4.04 -17.22 21.79
N GLU A 511 5.29 -17.09 22.22
CA GLU A 511 5.80 -16.18 23.23
C GLU A 511 7.23 -15.76 22.88
N PHE A 512 7.50 -14.46 23.01
CA PHE A 512 8.86 -13.92 22.88
C PHE A 512 9.10 -12.73 23.81
N TYR A 513 10.37 -12.45 24.07
CA TYR A 513 10.84 -11.37 24.92
C TYR A 513 11.59 -10.32 24.09
N PHE A 514 11.45 -9.06 24.48
CA PHE A 514 12.18 -7.91 23.96
C PHE A 514 12.92 -7.24 25.09
N ASP A 515 14.20 -7.02 24.94
CA ASP A 515 15.04 -6.24 25.83
C ASP A 515 15.25 -4.83 25.24
N PHE A 516 15.20 -3.81 26.09
CA PHE A 516 15.36 -2.44 25.62
C PHE A 516 16.77 -2.18 25.04
N PHE A 517 17.81 -2.78 25.63
CA PHE A 517 19.21 -2.50 25.30
C PHE A 517 19.89 -3.58 24.47
N ASN A 518 19.59 -4.86 24.74
CA ASN A 518 20.29 -5.98 24.12
C ASN A 518 19.82 -6.28 22.69
N ASP A 519 18.75 -5.63 22.26
CA ASP A 519 17.85 -6.16 21.27
C ASP A 519 17.71 -5.15 20.12
N TYR A 520 18.86 -4.86 19.53
CA TYR A 520 19.13 -3.76 18.60
C TYR A 520 18.04 -3.57 17.55
N PRO A 521 17.57 -2.35 17.27
CA PRO A 521 16.66 -2.12 16.14
C PRO A 521 17.28 -2.37 14.76
N ILE A 522 18.57 -2.11 14.62
CA ILE A 522 19.36 -2.28 13.39
C ILE A 522 20.64 -3.01 13.77
N GLU A 523 20.96 -4.11 13.10
CA GLU A 523 22.16 -4.90 13.37
C GLU A 523 23.38 -4.33 12.62
N SER A 524 23.22 -4.05 11.33
CA SER A 524 24.30 -3.56 10.47
C SER A 524 23.74 -2.84 9.24
N VAL A 525 24.65 -2.21 8.47
CA VAL A 525 24.35 -1.59 7.17
C VAL A 525 25.29 -2.17 6.14
N LEU A 526 24.75 -2.62 5.01
CA LEU A 526 25.49 -3.18 3.90
C LEU A 526 26.04 -2.09 2.97
N SER A 527 26.99 -2.45 2.11
CA SER A 527 27.64 -1.50 1.18
C SER A 527 26.69 -0.84 0.18
N ASN A 528 25.53 -1.45 -0.08
CA ASN A 528 24.47 -0.93 -0.94
C ASN A 528 23.43 -0.07 -0.20
N ASN A 529 23.71 0.31 1.05
CA ASN A 529 22.82 1.12 1.91
C ASN A 529 21.51 0.40 2.31
N GLU A 530 21.49 -0.93 2.26
CA GLU A 530 20.45 -1.75 2.89
C GLU A 530 20.76 -1.97 4.38
N TYR A 531 19.73 -1.83 5.20
CA TYR A 531 19.82 -1.98 6.65
C TYR A 531 19.39 -3.40 7.03
N VAL A 532 20.19 -4.06 7.87
CA VAL A 532 19.87 -5.39 8.38
C VAL A 532 19.02 -5.24 9.64
N ILE A 533 17.74 -5.59 9.51
CA ILE A 533 16.78 -5.55 10.60
C ILE A 533 16.69 -6.93 11.27
N PRO A 534 16.87 -7.02 12.60
CA PRO A 534 16.89 -8.30 13.31
C PRO A 534 15.60 -9.08 13.11
N ILE A 535 15.75 -10.39 12.93
CA ILE A 535 14.66 -11.34 12.92
C ILE A 535 14.70 -12.12 14.22
N ARG A 536 13.60 -12.05 14.97
CA ARG A 536 13.45 -12.73 16.24
C ARG A 536 12.56 -13.92 16.07
N LYS A 537 13.01 -15.04 16.64
CA LYS A 537 12.22 -16.26 16.70
C LYS A 537 11.58 -16.35 18.07
N GLY A 538 10.28 -16.53 18.08
CA GLY A 538 9.58 -16.87 19.30
C GLY A 538 9.85 -18.30 19.75
N LYS A 539 9.23 -18.70 20.86
CA LYS A 539 9.25 -20.09 21.32
C LYS A 539 8.33 -20.99 20.49
N GLY A 540 7.45 -20.39 19.69
CA GLY A 540 6.48 -21.06 18.84
C GLY A 540 6.80 -20.91 17.35
N ILE A 541 5.78 -20.49 16.59
CA ILE A 541 5.75 -20.55 15.12
C ILE A 541 5.98 -19.20 14.42
N ILE A 542 6.30 -18.14 15.15
CA ILE A 542 6.39 -16.76 14.65
C ILE A 542 7.85 -16.32 14.61
N GLU A 543 8.22 -15.78 13.45
CA GLU A 543 9.40 -14.93 13.29
C GLU A 543 8.93 -13.47 13.16
N THR A 544 9.59 -12.53 13.83
CA THR A 544 9.14 -11.13 13.88
C THR A 544 10.30 -10.14 13.94
N SER A 545 10.07 -8.93 13.41
CA SER A 545 10.96 -7.79 13.60
C SER A 545 10.20 -6.67 14.30
N ILE A 546 10.81 -6.08 15.33
CA ILE A 546 10.27 -4.94 16.07
C ILE A 546 11.22 -3.76 15.97
N LEU A 547 10.66 -2.59 15.62
CA LEU A 547 11.40 -1.37 15.40
C LEU A 547 10.76 -0.19 16.14
N PRO A 548 11.56 0.73 16.73
CA PRO A 548 11.10 2.04 17.15
C PRO A 548 10.61 2.84 15.92
N ILE A 549 9.44 3.44 16.03
CA ILE A 549 8.84 4.27 15.00
C ILE A 549 8.25 5.53 15.63
N SER A 550 8.36 6.65 14.93
CA SER A 550 7.69 7.90 15.29
C SER A 550 6.25 7.93 14.80
N ASN A 551 5.39 8.62 15.55
CA ASN A 551 4.00 8.83 15.15
C ASN A 551 3.88 9.50 13.78
N SER A 552 4.80 10.40 13.42
CA SER A 552 4.80 11.09 12.13
C SER A 552 5.10 10.13 10.98
N PHE A 553 6.16 9.33 11.08
CA PHE A 553 6.50 8.34 10.06
C PHE A 553 5.44 7.25 9.94
N PHE A 554 4.92 6.76 11.07
CA PHE A 554 3.83 5.79 11.11
C PHE A 554 2.60 6.32 10.37
N THR A 555 2.17 7.54 10.66
CA THR A 555 1.01 8.19 10.03
C THR A 555 1.25 8.36 8.53
N PHE A 556 2.41 8.88 8.13
CA PHE A 556 2.77 9.05 6.73
C PHE A 556 2.71 7.74 5.93
N LYS A 557 3.32 6.67 6.45
CA LYS A 557 3.31 5.35 5.78
C LYS A 557 1.91 4.74 5.72
N ARG A 558 1.11 4.88 6.78
CA ARG A 558 -0.24 4.31 6.85
C ARG A 558 -1.21 4.89 5.81
N PHE A 559 -1.05 6.17 5.44
CA PHE A 559 -1.99 6.87 4.56
C PHE A 559 -1.49 7.09 3.12
N LYS A 560 -0.27 6.64 2.79
CA LYS A 560 0.25 6.66 1.42
C LYS A 560 -0.31 5.43 0.67
N ARG A 561 -1.51 5.53 0.10
CA ARG A 561 -2.08 4.55 -0.83
C ARG A 561 -2.03 5.07 -2.25
#